data_AF-A0A2S5V0V8-F1
#
_entry.id   AF-A0A2S5V0V8-F1
#
_cell.length_a   1.000
_cell.length_b   1.000
_cell.length_c   1.000
_cell.angle_alpha   90.00
_cell.angle_beta   90.00
_cell.angle_gamma   90.00
#
_symmetry.space_group_name_H-M   'P 1'
#
loop_
_entity.id
_entity.type
_entity.pdbx_description
1 polymer ?
#
loop_
_entity_poly.entity_id
_entity_poly.type
_entity_poly.pdbx_seq_one_letter_code
_entity_poly.pdbx_strand_id
1 'polypeptide(L)'
;MIVADYEAGMSAYDLAEKYGHNRGTIMRHLATAGVRSRVAVPTDDEIAHWRELYAQGLGYKTIARRVERNHKTIRKYLTSTA
;
A
#
# COMPACT_ATOMS: atom_id res chain seq x y z
N MET A 1 -17.70 5.58 13.79
CA MET A 1 -16.95 4.32 14.04
C MET A 1 -15.85 4.24 13.00
N ILE A 2 -14.61 3.96 13.39
CA ILE A 2 -13.42 3.96 12.49
C ILE A 2 -13.66 3.13 11.22
N VAL A 3 -14.29 1.95 11.34
CA VAL A 3 -14.62 1.07 10.21
C VAL A 3 -15.64 1.73 9.26
N ALA A 4 -16.74 2.26 9.78
CA ALA A 4 -17.79 2.88 8.95
C ALA A 4 -17.30 4.13 8.21
N ASP A 5 -16.49 4.97 8.87
CA ASP A 5 -15.87 6.14 8.22
C ASP A 5 -14.85 5.70 7.15
N TYR A 6 -14.06 4.64 7.41
CA TYR A 6 -13.20 4.03 6.40
C TYR A 6 -14.00 3.47 5.23
N GLU A 7 -15.15 2.86 5.51
CA GLU A 7 -16.07 2.32 4.51
C GLU A 7 -16.72 3.42 3.65
N ALA A 8 -17.02 4.57 4.26
CA ALA A 8 -17.47 5.78 3.60
C ALA A 8 -16.40 6.46 2.72
N GLY A 9 -15.17 5.93 2.66
CA GLY A 9 -14.10 6.40 1.78
C GLY A 9 -13.06 7.29 2.46
N MET A 10 -13.15 7.48 3.77
CA MET A 10 -12.17 8.24 4.54
C MET A 10 -10.84 7.48 4.63
N SER A 11 -9.70 8.16 4.44
CA SER A 11 -8.41 7.49 4.47
C SER A 11 -7.97 7.17 5.91
N ALA A 12 -7.03 6.25 6.07
CA ALA A 12 -6.45 5.97 7.38
C ALA A 12 -5.71 7.19 7.98
N TYR A 13 -5.36 8.19 7.17
CA TYR A 13 -4.79 9.46 7.65
C TYR A 13 -5.88 10.38 8.20
N ASP A 14 -6.97 10.57 7.47
CA ASP A 14 -8.11 11.36 7.93
C ASP A 14 -8.72 10.77 9.20
N LEU A 15 -8.78 9.44 9.30
CA LEU A 15 -9.21 8.74 10.50
C LEU A 15 -8.23 8.92 11.68
N ALA A 16 -6.93 8.95 11.39
CA ALA A 16 -5.92 9.19 12.41
C ALA A 16 -6.06 10.60 13.01
N GLU A 17 -6.30 11.60 12.16
CA GLU A 17 -6.55 12.99 12.59
C GLU A 17 -7.90 13.12 13.30
N LYS A 18 -8.98 12.57 12.73
CA LYS A 18 -10.34 12.65 13.28
C LYS A 18 -10.47 11.96 14.64
N TYR A 19 -9.81 10.82 14.82
CA TYR A 19 -9.90 10.01 16.04
C TYR A 19 -8.70 10.18 16.98
N GLY A 20 -7.71 11.03 16.64
CA GLY A 20 -6.52 11.26 17.46
C GLY A 20 -5.65 10.01 17.65
N HIS A 21 -5.70 9.06 16.72
CA HIS A 21 -4.98 7.81 16.80
C HIS A 21 -3.84 7.76 15.78
N ASN A 22 -2.76 7.04 16.11
CA ASN A 22 -1.74 6.77 15.11
C ASN A 22 -2.30 5.86 14.00
N ARG A 23 -1.87 6.08 12.76
CA ARG A 23 -2.21 5.25 11.60
C ARG A 23 -2.04 3.75 11.88
N GLY A 24 -1.00 3.36 12.62
CA GLY A 24 -0.79 1.96 13.01
C GLY A 24 -1.96 1.38 13.83
N THR A 25 -2.48 2.17 14.76
CA THR A 25 -3.65 1.83 15.58
C THR A 25 -4.91 1.72 14.73
N ILE A 26 -5.14 2.68 13.82
CA ILE A 26 -6.26 2.64 12.87
C ILE A 26 -6.19 1.38 12.01
N MET A 27 -5.04 1.06 11.42
CA MET A 27 -4.86 -0.13 10.60
C MET A 27 -5.07 -1.42 11.39
N ARG A 28 -4.60 -1.50 12.65
CA ARG A 28 -4.85 -2.64 13.54
C ARG A 28 -6.33 -2.79 13.86
N HIS A 29 -7.05 -1.69 14.10
CA HIS A 29 -8.49 -1.70 14.30
C HIS A 29 -9.24 -2.19 13.06
N LEU A 30 -8.89 -1.70 11.87
CA LEU A 30 -9.46 -2.14 10.61
C LEU A 30 -9.20 -3.63 10.36
N ALA A 31 -7.97 -4.10 10.61
CA ALA A 31 -7.61 -5.51 10.47
C ALA A 31 -8.37 -6.41 11.45
N THR A 32 -8.53 -5.99 12.71
CA THR A 32 -9.31 -6.71 13.73
C THR A 32 -10.79 -6.79 13.34
N ALA A 33 -11.30 -5.75 12.68
CA ALA A 33 -12.66 -5.71 12.16
C ALA A 33 -12.85 -6.46 10.82
N GLY A 34 -11.80 -7.15 10.31
CA GLY A 34 -11.86 -7.90 9.05
C GLY A 34 -11.88 -7.02 7.80
N VAL A 35 -11.68 -5.71 7.94
CA VAL A 35 -11.67 -4.77 6.82
C VAL A 35 -10.34 -4.90 6.08
N ARG A 36 -10.38 -5.50 4.89
CA ARG A 36 -9.21 -5.52 4.00
C ARG A 36 -8.87 -4.09 3.60
N SER A 37 -7.60 -3.73 3.77
CA SER A 37 -7.10 -2.41 3.39
C SER A 37 -7.37 -2.17 1.90
N ARG A 38 -7.99 -1.03 1.57
CA ARG A 38 -8.16 -0.55 0.18
C ARG A 38 -6.84 -0.20 -0.50
N VAL A 39 -5.78 -0.05 0.29
CA VAL A 39 -4.43 -0.02 -0.26
C VAL A 39 -4.22 -1.40 -0.87
N ALA A 40 -4.33 -1.49 -2.19
CA ALA A 40 -4.03 -2.71 -2.92
C ALA A 40 -2.58 -3.09 -2.59
N VAL A 41 -2.44 -3.97 -1.60
CA VAL A 41 -1.16 -4.57 -1.24
C VAL A 41 -0.75 -5.32 -2.51
N PRO A 42 0.41 -4.99 -3.09
CA PRO A 42 0.90 -5.71 -4.25
C PRO A 42 0.97 -7.19 -3.87
N THR A 43 0.36 -8.02 -4.69
CA THR A 43 0.47 -9.47 -4.54
C THR A 43 1.93 -9.90 -4.69
N ASP A 44 2.28 -11.06 -4.14
CA ASP A 44 3.64 -11.61 -4.31
C ASP A 44 4.01 -11.76 -5.79
N ASP A 45 3.03 -12.12 -6.62
CA ASP A 45 3.14 -12.19 -8.08
C ASP A 45 3.43 -10.81 -8.71
N GLU A 46 2.72 -9.75 -8.30
CA GLU A 46 3.02 -8.37 -8.73
C GLU A 46 4.47 -7.98 -8.33
N ILE A 47 4.93 -8.35 -7.13
CA ILE A 47 6.28 -8.04 -6.66
C ILE A 47 7.33 -8.82 -7.46
N ALA A 48 7.07 -10.09 -7.76
CA ALA A 48 7.91 -10.91 -8.62
C ALA A 48 8.02 -10.32 -10.02
N HIS A 49 6.91 -9.87 -10.61
CA HIS A 49 6.90 -9.19 -11.89
C HIS A 49 7.71 -7.88 -11.87
N TRP A 50 7.65 -7.10 -10.78
CA TRP A 50 8.47 -5.89 -10.63
C TRP A 50 9.97 -6.21 -10.53
N ARG A 51 10.32 -7.32 -9.87
CA ARG A 51 11.71 -7.80 -9.77
C ARG A 51 12.23 -8.25 -11.13
N GLU A 52 11.43 -8.94 -11.92
CA GLU A 52 11.79 -9.37 -13.26
C GLU A 52 12.02 -8.17 -14.19
N LEU A 53 11.11 -7.19 -14.18
CA LEU A 53 11.28 -5.95 -14.95
C LEU A 53 12.54 -5.17 -14.51
N TYR A 54 12.84 -5.15 -13.21
CA TYR A 54 14.06 -4.53 -12.71
C TYR A 54 15.32 -5.30 -13.14
N ALA A 55 15.29 -6.64 -13.13
CA ALA A 55 16.38 -7.49 -13.61
C ALA A 55 16.66 -7.32 -15.11
N GLN A 56 15.65 -6.95 -15.90
CA GLN A 56 15.81 -6.54 -17.30
C GLN A 56 16.46 -5.16 -17.48
N GLY A 57 16.85 -4.48 -16.39
CA GLY A 57 17.49 -3.16 -16.41
C GLY A 57 16.52 -1.99 -16.48
N LEU A 58 15.20 -2.22 -16.30
CA LEU A 58 14.21 -1.14 -16.32
C LEU A 58 14.25 -0.35 -15.00
N GLY A 59 14.34 0.97 -15.11
CA GLY A 59 14.28 1.86 -13.94
C GLY A 59 12.89 1.91 -13.29
N TYR A 60 12.83 2.22 -12.01
CA TYR A 60 11.59 2.24 -11.19
C TYR A 60 10.43 3.07 -11.79
N LYS A 61 10.74 4.19 -12.46
CA LYS A 61 9.74 5.05 -13.11
C LYS A 61 9.10 4.38 -14.33
N THR A 62 9.87 3.60 -15.07
CA THR A 62 9.40 2.86 -16.24
C THR A 62 8.50 1.70 -15.81
N ILE A 63 8.92 0.97 -14.76
CA ILE A 63 8.12 -0.10 -14.15
C ILE A 63 6.80 0.48 -13.64
N ALA A 64 6.84 1.61 -12.90
CA ALA A 64 5.67 2.31 -12.38
C ALA A 64 4.64 2.68 -13.46
N ARG A 65 5.11 3.16 -14.62
CA ARG A 65 4.25 3.47 -15.75
C ARG A 65 3.64 2.21 -16.37
N ARG A 66 4.39 1.10 -16.40
CA ARG A 66 3.97 -0.15 -17.04
C ARG A 66 2.96 -0.93 -16.22
N VAL A 67 3.06 -0.87 -14.89
CA VAL A 67 2.17 -1.57 -13.95
C VAL A 67 1.14 -0.63 -13.32
N GLU A 68 1.08 0.63 -13.79
CA GLU A 68 0.19 1.69 -13.29
C GLU A 68 0.21 1.85 -11.75
N ARG A 69 1.39 1.65 -11.15
CA ARG A 69 1.60 1.82 -9.70
C ARG A 69 2.55 2.97 -9.40
N ASN A 70 2.46 3.46 -8.17
CA ASN A 70 3.36 4.50 -7.68
C ASN A 70 4.81 3.98 -7.61
N HIS A 71 5.76 4.72 -8.21
CA HIS A 71 7.19 4.38 -8.19
C HIS A 71 7.76 4.27 -6.77
N LYS A 72 7.18 4.97 -5.78
CA LYS A 72 7.62 4.90 -4.38
C LYS A 72 7.28 3.54 -3.76
N THR A 73 6.13 2.97 -4.14
CA THR A 73 5.73 1.62 -3.74
C THR A 73 6.70 0.60 -4.32
N ILE A 74 6.94 0.65 -5.63
CA ILE A 74 7.87 -0.27 -6.32
C ILE A 74 9.26 -0.20 -5.71
N ARG A 75 9.81 1.02 -5.52
CA ARG A 75 11.10 1.20 -4.85
C ARG A 75 11.11 0.55 -3.47
N LYS A 76 10.10 0.81 -2.63
CA LYS A 76 10.02 0.25 -1.27
C LYS A 76 10.12 -1.28 -1.26
N TYR A 77 9.40 -1.97 -2.15
CA TYR A 77 9.41 -3.44 -2.20
C TYR A 77 10.68 -4.02 -2.87
N LEU A 78 11.28 -3.29 -3.81
CA LEU A 78 12.54 -3.72 -4.45
C LEU A 78 13.78 -3.44 -3.57
N THR A 79 13.82 -2.32 -2.83
CA THR A 79 14.94 -1.97 -1.95
C THR A 79 14.89 -2.61 -0.56
N SER A 80 13.74 -3.17 -0.15
CA SER A 80 13.60 -3.88 1.14
C SER A 80 14.16 -5.31 1.10
N THR A 81 15.08 -5.60 0.17
CA THR A 81 15.87 -6.84 0.13
C THR A 81 17.26 -6.49 0.65
N ALA A 82 17.40 -6.44 1.98
CA ALA A 82 18.66 -6.36 2.70
C ALA A 82 18.56 -7.24 3.94
#